data_AF-A0A2X1RCC8-F1
#
_entry.id   AF-A0A2X1RCC8-F1
#
_cell.length_a   1.000
_cell.length_b   1.000
_cell.length_c   1.000
_cell.angle_alpha   90.00
_cell.angle_beta   90.00
_cell.angle_gamma   90.00
#
_symmetry.space_group_name_H-M   'P 1'
#
loop_
_entity.id
_entity.type
_entity.pdbx_description
1 polymer ?
#
loop_
_entity_poly.entity_id
_entity_poly.type
_entity_poly.pdbx_seq_one_letter_code
_entity_poly.pdbx_strand_id
1 'polypeptide(L)'
;MNSRDTQLAAIAAKGLKEVRYHQRFSRGWLERLGNGTELSNRKMQQAVDNLWRFTGELFLADEVDLSLVEQGIAVDPRELQAEWQSAVHTALLDSGLQIPQEAAFRSGGKQGLHSEHLGPLLAEMQYLQRSHPGLQW
;
A
#
# COMPACT_ATOMS: atom_id res chain seq x y z
N MET A 1 -13.07 8.52 -5.97
CA MET A 1 -13.81 9.80 -6.11
C MET A 1 -15.11 9.65 -6.88
N ASN A 2 -15.20 8.71 -7.83
CA ASN A 2 -16.41 8.50 -8.64
C ASN A 2 -17.30 7.35 -8.10
N SER A 3 -17.19 7.03 -6.80
CA SER A 3 -18.04 6.03 -6.17
C SER A 3 -19.48 6.53 -6.13
N ARG A 4 -20.46 5.64 -6.27
CA ARG A 4 -21.88 5.95 -6.04
C ARG A 4 -22.19 6.19 -4.57
N ASP A 5 -21.34 5.73 -3.66
CA ASP A 5 -21.42 6.10 -2.25
C ASP A 5 -20.77 7.49 -2.04
N THR A 6 -21.59 8.44 -1.60
CA THR A 6 -21.17 9.84 -1.53
C THR A 6 -20.15 10.10 -0.42
N GLN A 7 -20.15 9.31 0.65
CA GLN A 7 -19.23 9.43 1.77
C GLN A 7 -17.86 8.89 1.37
N LEU A 8 -17.81 7.71 0.74
CA LEU A 8 -16.56 7.15 0.18
C LEU A 8 -15.98 8.07 -0.90
N ALA A 9 -16.82 8.60 -1.80
CA ALA A 9 -16.39 9.55 -2.81
C ALA A 9 -15.76 10.81 -2.19
N ALA A 10 -16.38 11.39 -1.17
CA ALA A 10 -15.91 12.58 -0.48
C ALA A 10 -14.60 12.34 0.31
N ILE A 11 -14.48 11.21 1.00
CA ILE A 11 -13.25 10.82 1.71
C ILE A 11 -12.11 10.66 0.70
N ALA A 12 -12.34 9.92 -0.39
CA ALA A 12 -11.35 9.72 -1.44
C ALA A 12 -10.92 11.04 -2.10
N ALA A 13 -11.84 12.00 -2.27
CA ALA A 13 -11.52 13.31 -2.86
C ALA A 13 -10.57 14.15 -1.98
N LYS A 14 -10.69 14.02 -0.66
CA LYS A 14 -9.75 14.64 0.28
C LYS A 14 -8.42 13.87 0.28
N GLY A 15 -8.48 12.55 0.47
CA GLY A 15 -7.30 11.69 0.57
C GLY A 15 -6.41 11.74 -0.68
N LEU A 16 -6.99 11.86 -1.89
CA LEU A 16 -6.19 11.91 -3.13
C LEU A 16 -5.23 13.10 -3.15
N LYS A 17 -5.60 14.24 -2.56
CA LYS A 17 -4.72 15.41 -2.49
C LYS A 17 -3.48 15.09 -1.67
N GLU A 18 -3.65 14.43 -0.53
CA GLU A 18 -2.59 14.03 0.39
C GLU A 18 -1.72 12.91 -0.19
N VAL A 19 -2.34 11.89 -0.80
CA VAL A 19 -1.63 10.76 -1.43
C VAL A 19 -0.68 11.23 -2.54
N ARG A 20 -1.05 12.28 -3.30
CA ARG A 20 -0.13 12.89 -4.29
C ARG A 20 1.12 13.49 -3.64
N TYR A 21 1.01 14.07 -2.45
CA TYR A 21 2.19 14.54 -1.70
C TYR A 21 3.01 13.37 -1.18
N HIS A 22 2.37 12.34 -0.62
CA HIS A 22 3.05 11.14 -0.14
C HIS A 22 3.84 10.45 -1.27
N GLN A 23 3.22 10.28 -2.44
CA GLN A 23 3.85 9.67 -3.61
C GLN A 23 5.05 10.51 -4.10
N ARG A 24 4.92 11.84 -4.17
CA ARG A 24 6.02 12.71 -4.56
C ARG A 24 7.19 12.60 -3.60
N PHE A 25 6.91 12.56 -2.30
CA PHE A 25 7.93 12.41 -1.27
C PHE A 25 8.63 11.05 -1.36
N SER A 26 7.86 9.96 -1.39
CA SER A 26 8.41 8.59 -1.39
C SER A 26 9.18 8.29 -2.67
N ARG A 27 8.66 8.69 -3.84
CA ARG A 27 9.37 8.58 -5.12
C ARG A 27 10.67 9.39 -5.11
N GLY A 28 10.63 10.64 -4.63
CA GLY A 28 11.83 11.46 -4.53
C GLY A 28 12.91 10.84 -3.63
N TRP A 29 12.54 10.10 -2.59
CA TRP A 29 13.49 9.35 -1.76
C TRP A 29 13.98 8.06 -2.41
N LEU A 30 13.11 7.35 -3.13
CA LEU A 30 13.50 6.20 -3.94
C LEU A 30 14.61 6.59 -4.94
N GLU A 31 14.40 7.69 -5.68
CA GLU A 31 15.36 8.20 -6.67
C GLU A 31 16.67 8.66 -6.02
N ARG A 32 16.60 9.42 -4.91
CA ARG A 32 17.79 9.87 -4.18
C ARG A 32 18.63 8.72 -3.63
N LEU A 33 17.98 7.66 -3.12
CA LEU A 33 18.69 6.52 -2.54
C LEU A 33 19.19 5.56 -3.62
N GLY A 34 18.34 5.28 -4.62
CA GLY A 34 18.66 4.43 -5.76
C GLY A 34 19.82 4.97 -6.59
N ASN A 35 19.77 6.25 -7.01
CA ASN A 35 20.86 6.88 -7.78
C ASN A 35 21.86 7.65 -6.92
N GLY A 36 21.91 7.37 -5.61
CA GLY A 36 22.82 8.04 -4.69
C GLY A 36 24.23 7.44 -4.72
N THR A 37 24.60 6.81 -3.62
CA THR A 37 25.86 6.07 -3.47
C THR A 37 25.67 4.59 -3.75
N GLU A 38 26.75 3.84 -3.96
CA GLU A 38 26.67 2.38 -4.08
C GLU A 38 26.02 1.74 -2.85
N LEU A 39 26.31 2.26 -1.65
CA LEU A 39 25.71 1.79 -0.40
C LEU A 39 24.20 2.04 -0.36
N SER A 40 23.75 3.25 -0.71
CA SER A 40 22.32 3.59 -0.68
C SER A 40 21.55 2.87 -1.78
N ASN A 41 22.13 2.71 -2.97
CA ASN A 41 21.55 1.95 -4.07
C ASN A 41 21.28 0.51 -3.63
N ARG A 42 22.30 -0.16 -3.08
CA ARG A 42 22.21 -1.54 -2.60
C ARG A 42 21.13 -1.71 -1.53
N LYS A 43 21.07 -0.77 -0.57
CA LYS A 43 20.03 -0.78 0.48
C LYS A 43 18.63 -0.58 -0.10
N MET A 44 18.49 0.30 -1.08
CA MET A 44 17.19 0.56 -1.70
C MET A 44 16.71 -0.65 -2.51
N GLN A 45 17.60 -1.29 -3.27
CA GLN A 45 17.28 -2.55 -3.97
C GLN A 45 16.83 -3.62 -2.97
N GLN A 46 17.59 -3.83 -1.89
CA GLN A 46 17.25 -4.82 -0.85
C GLN A 46 15.88 -4.54 -0.20
N ALA A 47 15.53 -3.28 0.03
CA ALA A 47 14.24 -2.92 0.57
C ALA A 47 13.10 -3.22 -0.41
N VAL A 48 13.30 -2.97 -1.71
CA VAL A 48 12.35 -3.32 -2.78
C VAL A 48 12.16 -4.84 -2.84
N ASP A 49 13.26 -5.59 -2.94
CA ASP A 49 13.25 -7.05 -3.02
C ASP A 49 12.53 -7.68 -1.82
N ASN A 50 12.84 -7.22 -0.60
CA ASN A 50 12.26 -7.78 0.62
C ASN A 50 10.77 -7.47 0.79
N LEU A 51 10.24 -6.41 0.18
CA LEU A 51 8.83 -6.05 0.29
C LEU A 51 7.99 -6.55 -0.88
N TRP A 52 8.61 -6.92 -2.00
CA TRP A 52 7.92 -7.24 -3.24
C TRP A 52 6.85 -8.30 -3.11
N ARG A 53 7.12 -9.38 -2.35
CA ARG A 53 6.18 -10.49 -2.15
C ARG A 53 4.80 -10.09 -1.63
N PHE A 54 4.67 -8.94 -0.96
CA PHE A 54 3.40 -8.44 -0.40
C PHE A 54 2.59 -7.60 -1.41
N THR A 55 3.18 -7.19 -2.53
CA THR A 55 2.51 -6.35 -3.54
C THR A 55 1.36 -7.08 -4.24
N GLY A 56 1.33 -8.42 -4.21
CA GLY A 56 0.26 -9.22 -4.79
C GLY A 56 -1.10 -8.97 -4.13
N GLU A 57 -1.13 -8.73 -2.81
CA GLU A 57 -2.38 -8.45 -2.10
C GLU A 57 -3.04 -7.13 -2.52
N LEU A 58 -2.28 -6.17 -3.09
CA LEU A 58 -2.81 -4.90 -3.58
C LEU A 58 -3.85 -5.08 -4.70
N PHE A 59 -3.80 -6.20 -5.41
CA PHE A 59 -4.64 -6.48 -6.59
C PHE A 59 -5.57 -7.68 -6.37
N LEU A 60 -5.68 -8.17 -5.12
CA LEU A 60 -6.54 -9.29 -4.80
C LEU A 60 -7.98 -8.81 -4.54
N ALA A 61 -8.89 -9.19 -5.43
CA ALA A 61 -10.32 -9.01 -5.26
C ALA A 61 -10.94 -10.21 -4.53
N ASP A 62 -11.75 -9.96 -3.50
CA ASP A 62 -12.61 -10.94 -2.84
C ASP A 62 -14.10 -10.69 -3.17
N GLU A 63 -14.99 -11.52 -2.63
CA GLU A 63 -16.43 -11.43 -2.90
C GLU A 63 -17.05 -10.09 -2.47
N VAL A 64 -16.50 -9.46 -1.42
CA VAL A 64 -16.97 -8.15 -0.95
C VAL A 64 -16.60 -7.06 -1.95
N ASP A 65 -15.36 -7.08 -2.46
CA ASP A 65 -14.96 -6.13 -3.50
C ASP A 65 -15.85 -6.28 -4.73
N LEU A 66 -15.97 -7.51 -5.26
CA LEU A 66 -16.70 -7.77 -6.50
C LEU A 66 -18.18 -7.36 -6.39
N SER A 67 -18.83 -7.69 -5.28
CA SER A 67 -20.23 -7.30 -5.05
C SER A 67 -20.41 -5.78 -5.00
N LEU A 68 -19.47 -5.04 -4.41
CA LEU A 68 -19.54 -3.58 -4.34
C LEU A 68 -19.12 -2.91 -5.65
N VAL A 69 -18.24 -3.54 -6.43
CA VAL A 69 -17.87 -3.09 -7.78
C VAL A 69 -19.07 -3.16 -8.71
N GLU A 70 -19.82 -4.26 -8.71
CA GLU A 70 -21.05 -4.41 -9.50
C GLU A 70 -22.09 -3.33 -9.20
N GLN A 71 -22.10 -2.84 -7.95
CA GLN A 71 -23.00 -1.76 -7.52
C GLN A 71 -22.47 -0.35 -7.85
N GLY A 72 -21.23 -0.23 -8.34
CA GLY A 72 -20.54 1.04 -8.60
C GLY A 72 -20.06 1.76 -7.33
N ILE A 73 -19.85 1.02 -6.24
CA ILE A 73 -19.45 1.56 -4.93
C ILE A 73 -17.93 1.42 -4.72
N ALA A 74 -17.39 0.21 -4.89
CA ALA A 74 -15.97 -0.07 -4.75
C ALA A 74 -15.24 0.00 -6.12
N VAL A 75 -13.92 -0.10 -6.07
CA VAL A 75 -13.06 -0.27 -7.24
C VAL A 75 -12.54 -1.70 -7.22
N ASP A 76 -12.50 -2.36 -8.36
CA ASP A 76 -11.91 -3.69 -8.47
C ASP A 76 -10.38 -3.58 -8.31
N PRO A 77 -9.78 -4.16 -7.25
CA PRO A 77 -8.34 -4.08 -7.05
C PRO A 77 -7.52 -4.59 -8.24
N ARG A 78 -8.07 -5.52 -9.04
CA ARG A 78 -7.39 -6.09 -10.21
C ARG A 78 -7.18 -5.04 -11.30
N GLU A 79 -8.10 -4.10 -11.46
CA GLU A 79 -8.02 -3.03 -12.46
C GLU A 79 -6.96 -1.98 -12.12
N LEU A 80 -6.55 -1.90 -10.86
CA LEU A 80 -5.51 -0.96 -10.40
C LEU A 80 -4.08 -1.39 -10.78
N GLN A 81 -3.89 -2.65 -11.19
CA GLN A 81 -2.57 -3.23 -11.40
C GLN A 81 -1.79 -2.51 -12.50
N ALA A 82 -2.44 -2.19 -13.62
CA ALA A 82 -1.76 -1.56 -14.76
C ALA A 82 -1.22 -0.16 -14.41
N GLU A 83 -2.03 0.67 -13.75
CA GLU A 83 -1.62 2.02 -13.34
C GLU A 83 -0.52 1.96 -12.26
N TRP A 84 -0.66 1.06 -11.28
CA TRP A 84 0.35 0.88 -10.25
C TRP A 84 1.69 0.40 -10.83
N GLN A 85 1.67 -0.60 -11.72
CA GLN A 85 2.87 -1.13 -12.36
C GLN A 85 3.55 -0.06 -13.19
N SER A 86 2.80 0.69 -13.99
CA SER A 86 3.34 1.81 -14.76
C SER A 86 4.08 2.80 -13.86
N ALA A 87 3.44 3.25 -12.77
CA ALA A 87 4.05 4.20 -11.84
C ALA A 87 5.29 3.65 -11.12
N VAL A 88 5.21 2.42 -10.59
CA VAL A 88 6.28 1.83 -9.77
C VAL A 88 7.45 1.36 -10.62
N HIS A 89 7.20 0.72 -11.77
CA HIS A 89 8.26 0.29 -12.68
C HIS A 89 9.04 1.48 -13.21
N THR A 90 8.36 2.55 -13.65
CA THR A 90 9.04 3.79 -14.05
C THR A 90 9.87 4.36 -12.90
N ALA A 91 9.32 4.43 -11.69
CA ALA A 91 10.08 4.97 -10.56
C ALA A 91 11.31 4.13 -10.18
N LEU A 92 11.23 2.80 -10.25
CA LEU A 92 12.38 1.92 -10.02
C LEU A 92 13.46 2.11 -11.09
N LEU A 93 13.05 2.14 -12.37
CA LEU A 93 13.97 2.34 -13.49
C LEU A 93 14.64 3.72 -13.43
N ASP A 94 13.87 4.79 -13.18
CA ASP A 94 14.39 6.14 -13.01
C ASP A 94 15.37 6.24 -11.84
N SER A 95 15.24 5.34 -10.85
CA SER A 95 16.12 5.25 -9.67
C SER A 95 17.33 4.33 -9.88
N GLY A 96 17.54 3.79 -11.09
CA GLY A 96 18.64 2.86 -11.38
C GLY A 96 18.50 1.51 -10.65
N LEU A 97 17.28 1.13 -10.27
CA LEU A 97 16.94 -0.10 -9.58
C LEU A 97 16.27 -1.10 -10.53
N GLN A 98 16.27 -2.37 -10.13
CA GLN A 98 15.66 -3.46 -10.87
C GLN A 98 14.28 -3.78 -10.31
N ILE A 99 13.37 -4.17 -11.20
CA ILE A 99 12.08 -4.75 -10.84
C ILE A 99 12.33 -6.19 -10.39
N PRO A 100 11.92 -6.59 -9.18
CA PRO A 100 12.09 -7.96 -8.72
C PRO A 100 11.37 -8.96 -9.63
N GLN A 101 12.05 -10.06 -9.96
CA GLN A 101 11.51 -11.13 -10.81
C GLN A 101 10.64 -12.13 -10.03
N GLU A 102 10.75 -12.13 -8.70
CA GLU A 102 9.93 -12.98 -7.83
C GLU A 102 8.44 -12.59 -8.01
N ALA A 103 7.61 -13.58 -8.31
CA ALA A 103 6.17 -13.37 -8.36
C ALA A 103 5.67 -13.04 -6.94
N ALA A 104 4.94 -11.93 -6.78
CA ALA A 104 4.36 -11.59 -5.49
C ALA A 104 3.24 -12.58 -5.12
N PHE A 105 3.36 -13.21 -3.95
CA PHE A 105 2.52 -14.36 -3.58
C PHE A 105 1.87 -14.26 -2.18
N ARG A 106 2.21 -13.25 -1.38
CA ARG A 106 1.67 -13.12 -0.02
C ARG A 106 0.34 -12.37 -0.04
N SER A 107 -0.63 -12.90 0.69
CA SER A 107 -1.93 -12.31 0.98
C SER A 107 -2.47 -12.84 2.32
N GLY A 108 -3.57 -12.26 2.80
CA GLY A 108 -4.30 -12.71 3.99
C GLY A 108 -4.70 -11.58 4.95
N GLY A 109 -4.10 -10.40 4.82
CA GLY A 109 -4.37 -9.25 5.68
C GLY A 109 -5.84 -8.82 5.66
N LYS A 110 -6.49 -8.87 4.49
CA LYS A 110 -7.94 -8.58 4.36
C LYS A 110 -8.85 -9.57 5.11
N GLN A 111 -8.34 -10.77 5.39
CA GLN A 111 -9.06 -11.87 6.05
C GLN A 111 -8.70 -12.00 7.54
N GLY A 112 -7.93 -11.05 8.09
CA GLY A 112 -7.43 -11.13 9.47
C GLY A 112 -6.23 -12.07 9.65
N LEU A 113 -5.65 -12.58 8.56
CA LEU A 113 -4.50 -13.48 8.57
C LEU A 113 -3.21 -12.68 8.38
N HIS A 114 -2.75 -12.06 9.46
CA HIS A 114 -1.62 -11.14 9.43
C HIS A 114 -0.26 -11.82 9.65
N SER A 115 0.81 -11.13 9.26
CA SER A 115 2.15 -11.47 9.74
C SER A 115 2.27 -11.28 11.25
N GLU A 116 3.27 -11.91 11.86
CA GLU A 116 3.58 -11.79 13.30
C GLU A 116 3.83 -10.34 13.77
N HIS A 117 4.06 -9.40 12.84
CA HIS A 117 4.25 -7.99 13.16
C HIS A 117 2.99 -7.30 13.73
N LEU A 118 1.77 -7.70 13.33
CA LEU A 118 0.58 -6.93 13.72
C LEU A 118 0.24 -7.07 15.20
N GLY A 119 0.43 -8.25 15.80
CA GLY A 119 0.12 -8.49 17.21
C GLY A 119 0.81 -7.50 18.16
N PRO A 120 2.15 -7.35 18.10
CA PRO A 120 2.87 -6.37 18.89
C PRO A 120 2.46 -4.91 18.62
N LEU A 121 2.22 -4.55 17.35
CA LEU A 121 1.77 -3.20 16.99
C LEU A 121 0.43 -2.85 17.66
N LEU A 122 -0.52 -3.78 17.67
CA LEU A 122 -1.81 -3.59 18.33
C LEU A 122 -1.66 -3.56 19.86
N ALA A 123 -0.78 -4.38 20.43
CA ALA A 123 -0.52 -4.37 21.87
C ALA A 123 -0.01 -2.99 22.33
N GLU A 124 0.92 -2.39 21.59
CA GLU A 124 1.42 -1.04 21.87
C GLU A 124 0.33 0.02 21.63
N MET A 125 -0.28 0.02 20.44
CA MET A 125 -1.29 1.01 20.05
C MET A 125 -2.49 1.05 20.99
N GLN A 126 -2.93 -0.11 21.48
CA GLN A 126 -4.17 -0.23 22.25
C GLN A 126 -3.95 -0.20 23.77
N TYR A 127 -2.70 -0.12 24.25
CA TYR A 127 -2.40 -0.27 25.67
C TYR A 127 -3.28 0.60 26.59
N LEU A 128 -3.32 1.91 26.35
CA LEU A 128 -4.08 2.84 27.18
C LEU A 128 -5.59 2.55 27.15
N GLN A 129 -6.13 2.31 25.95
CA GLN A 129 -7.54 2.00 25.76
C GLN A 129 -7.95 0.65 26.37
N ARG A 130 -7.06 -0.35 26.39
CA ARG A 130 -7.30 -1.65 27.01
C ARG A 130 -7.20 -1.59 28.54
N SER A 131 -6.28 -0.76 29.07
CA SER A 131 -6.13 -0.53 30.51
C SER A 131 -7.31 0.26 31.09
N HIS A 132 -7.84 1.22 30.33
CA HIS A 132 -8.91 2.12 30.78
C HIS A 132 -10.06 2.23 29.76
N PRO A 133 -10.83 1.15 29.55
CA PRO A 133 -11.88 1.12 28.54
C PRO A 133 -13.06 2.02 28.92
N GLY A 134 -13.69 2.64 27.91
CA GLY A 134 -14.93 3.42 28.07
C GLY A 134 -14.75 4.86 28.56
N LEU A 135 -13.51 5.31 28.77
CA LEU A 135 -13.22 6.71 29.07
C LEU A 135 -13.29 7.60 27.82
N GLN A 136 -13.46 8.90 28.03
CA GLN A 136 -13.47 9.92 26.99
C GLN A 136 -12.11 10.62 26.96
N TRP A 137 -11.57 10.83 25.75
CA TRP A 137 -10.28 11.46 25.48
C TRP A 137 -10.40 12.43 24.31
#